data_AF-A0A2V7M5A0-F1
#
_entry.id   AF-A0A2V7M5A0-F1
#
_cell.length_a   1.000
_cell.length_b   1.000
_cell.length_c   1.000
_cell.angle_alpha   90.00
_cell.angle_beta   90.00
_cell.angle_gamma   90.00
#
_symmetry.space_group_name_H-M   'P 1'
#
loop_
_entity.id
_entity.type
_entity.pdbx_description
1 polymer ?
#
loop_
_entity_poly.entity_id
_entity_poly.type
_entity_poly.pdbx_seq_one_letter_code
_entity_poly.pdbx_strand_id
1 'polypeptide(L)'
;MAAFERAVNYAFRKGALVVSVAFNDAADLDHNGNIVRMPCEAANAMCVSATGPTGAAGINGPWVDVDAIAPYSAFGRSAVSVAAPGGTGDVGQFRRMWVLCTTTPTQTTGAPACRARQPVAQGAGTSFAAPHVAGLAALLVAQLGHGNPALIRARILQSADDLGDPGVDPYYGKGRINVARALGLIN
;
A
#
# COMPACT_ATOMS: atom_id res chain seq x y z
N MET A 1 12.96 -10.43 -15.49
CA MET A 1 12.66 -8.98 -15.48
C MET A 1 11.82 -8.53 -16.67
N ALA A 2 12.27 -8.71 -17.91
CA ALA A 2 11.55 -8.25 -19.11
C ALA A 2 10.09 -8.71 -19.23
N ALA A 3 9.74 -9.90 -18.72
CA ALA A 3 8.37 -10.41 -18.74
C ALA A 3 7.41 -9.59 -17.84
N PHE A 4 7.83 -9.24 -16.62
CA PHE A 4 7.02 -8.43 -15.71
C PHE A 4 6.82 -7.02 -16.24
N GLU A 5 7.89 -6.38 -16.71
CA GLU A 5 7.83 -5.04 -17.29
C GLU A 5 6.87 -5.00 -18.49
N ARG A 6 6.99 -5.98 -19.39
CA ARG A 6 6.08 -6.12 -20.54
C ARG A 6 4.62 -6.32 -20.10
N ALA A 7 4.38 -7.11 -19.07
CA ALA A 7 3.02 -7.38 -18.58
C ALA A 7 2.38 -6.13 -17.96
N VAL A 8 3.12 -5.42 -17.10
CA VAL A 8 2.66 -4.15 -16.50
C VAL A 8 2.39 -3.11 -17.58
N ASN A 9 3.31 -2.95 -18.54
CA ASN A 9 3.13 -2.01 -19.65
C ASN A 9 1.99 -2.41 -20.59
N TYR A 10 1.76 -3.72 -20.80
CA TYR A 10 0.60 -4.18 -21.54
C TYR A 10 -0.71 -3.85 -20.83
N ALA A 11 -0.80 -4.10 -19.52
CA ALA A 11 -1.97 -3.75 -18.71
C ALA A 11 -2.26 -2.23 -18.78
N PHE A 12 -1.22 -1.41 -18.63
CA PHE A 12 -1.34 0.05 -18.73
C PHE A 12 -1.86 0.49 -20.10
N ARG A 13 -1.30 -0.05 -21.20
CA ARG A 13 -1.80 0.23 -22.57
C ARG A 13 -3.23 -0.26 -22.81
N LYS A 14 -3.69 -1.25 -22.06
CA LYS A 14 -5.08 -1.75 -22.09
C LYS A 14 -6.00 -1.01 -21.13
N GLY A 15 -5.54 0.06 -20.49
CA GLY A 15 -6.36 0.91 -19.65
C GLY A 15 -6.43 0.50 -18.18
N ALA A 16 -5.55 -0.40 -17.73
CA ALA A 16 -5.50 -0.89 -16.35
C ALA A 16 -4.30 -0.32 -15.58
N LEU A 17 -4.53 0.11 -14.35
CA LEU A 17 -3.46 0.52 -13.43
C LEU A 17 -3.05 -0.67 -12.57
N VAL A 18 -1.75 -0.99 -12.55
CA VAL A 18 -1.21 -2.06 -11.69
C VAL A 18 -0.72 -1.47 -10.38
N VAL A 19 -1.31 -1.90 -9.27
CA VAL A 19 -0.86 -1.55 -7.92
C VAL A 19 -0.08 -2.74 -7.36
N SER A 20 1.11 -2.47 -6.84
CA SER A 20 2.04 -3.44 -6.28
C SER A 20 2.50 -3.02 -4.88
N VAL A 21 3.27 -3.87 -4.23
CA VAL A 21 3.76 -3.71 -2.85
C VAL A 21 5.25 -3.45 -2.84
N ALA A 22 5.72 -2.65 -1.87
CA ALA A 22 7.15 -2.41 -1.64
C ALA A 22 7.86 -3.55 -0.92
N PHE A 23 7.21 -4.70 -0.67
CA PHE A 23 7.75 -5.85 0.09
C PHE A 23 7.88 -5.59 1.60
N ASN A 24 8.28 -6.62 2.37
CA ASN A 24 8.23 -6.62 3.84
C ASN A 24 9.57 -7.03 4.49
N ASP A 25 10.68 -6.65 3.88
CA ASP A 25 12.05 -7.01 4.29
C ASP A 25 12.94 -5.80 4.58
N ALA A 26 12.36 -4.60 4.69
CA ALA A 26 13.07 -3.34 4.97
C ALA A 26 14.23 -3.04 4.02
N ALA A 27 14.22 -3.61 2.81
CA ALA A 27 15.29 -3.41 1.84
C ALA A 27 15.27 -1.97 1.28
N ASP A 28 16.46 -1.40 1.12
CA ASP A 28 16.66 -0.20 0.32
C ASP A 28 16.70 -0.59 -1.16
N LEU A 29 15.65 -0.24 -1.90
CA LEU A 29 15.48 -0.56 -3.31
C LEU A 29 16.37 0.28 -4.23
N ASP A 30 16.86 1.44 -3.76
CA ASP A 30 17.79 2.27 -4.53
C ASP A 30 19.25 1.78 -4.39
N HIS A 31 19.55 1.04 -3.32
CA HIS A 31 20.90 0.57 -2.99
C HIS A 31 21.01 -0.96 -2.89
N ASN A 32 20.24 -1.70 -3.70
CA ASN A 32 20.22 -3.18 -3.72
C ASN A 32 21.14 -3.82 -4.78
N GLY A 33 22.10 -3.05 -5.32
CA GLY A 33 23.05 -3.50 -6.33
C GLY A 33 22.41 -3.66 -7.71
N ASN A 34 22.50 -4.85 -8.30
CA ASN A 34 21.93 -5.17 -9.63
C ASN A 34 20.57 -5.87 -9.53
N ILE A 35 19.93 -5.83 -8.36
CA ILE A 35 18.64 -6.46 -8.10
C ILE A 35 17.55 -5.43 -8.43
N VAL A 36 16.48 -5.87 -9.08
CA VAL A 36 15.28 -5.06 -9.30
C VAL A 36 14.09 -5.94 -8.99
N ARG A 37 13.19 -5.42 -8.17
CA ARG A 37 12.13 -6.18 -7.53
C ARG A 37 10.80 -5.87 -8.19
N MET A 38 10.47 -6.73 -9.15
CA MET A 38 9.22 -6.64 -9.88
C MET A 38 8.04 -7.21 -9.07
N PRO A 39 6.81 -6.67 -9.27
CA PRO A 39 6.47 -5.57 -10.18
C PRO A 39 6.50 -4.18 -9.52
N CYS A 40 7.01 -4.02 -8.30
CA CYS A 40 7.12 -2.72 -7.63
C CYS A 40 7.91 -1.71 -8.48
N GLU A 41 9.09 -2.12 -8.96
CA GLU A 41 10.00 -1.25 -9.72
C GLU A 41 9.68 -1.18 -11.23
N ALA A 42 8.50 -1.65 -11.66
CA ALA A 42 8.07 -1.52 -13.06
C ALA A 42 7.57 -0.11 -13.35
N ALA A 43 7.91 0.47 -14.51
CA ALA A 43 7.72 1.91 -14.78
C ALA A 43 6.26 2.39 -14.67
N ASN A 44 5.30 1.53 -15.03
CA ASN A 44 3.86 1.83 -14.98
C ASN A 44 3.13 1.17 -13.81
N ALA A 45 3.85 0.57 -12.86
CA ALA A 45 3.27 0.12 -11.61
C ALA A 45 3.19 1.28 -10.60
N MET A 46 2.26 1.17 -9.66
CA MET A 46 2.28 1.96 -8.43
C MET A 46 2.80 1.07 -7.31
N CYS A 47 4.02 1.33 -6.84
CA CYS A 47 4.56 0.63 -5.69
C CYS A 47 4.13 1.30 -4.39
N VAL A 48 3.57 0.51 -3.48
CA VAL A 48 2.96 1.00 -2.25
C VAL A 48 3.75 0.54 -1.03
N SER A 49 4.25 1.51 -0.26
CA SER A 49 4.85 1.28 1.06
C SER A 49 3.79 1.24 2.16
N ALA A 50 4.14 0.69 3.31
CA ALA A 50 3.22 0.53 4.44
C ALA A 50 3.49 1.55 5.53
N THR A 51 2.42 2.16 6.04
CA THR A 51 2.41 2.96 7.28
C THR A 51 1.62 2.27 8.38
N GLY A 52 1.85 2.67 9.62
CA GLY A 52 1.00 2.29 10.74
C GLY A 52 1.41 2.93 12.07
N PRO A 53 0.53 2.90 13.09
CA PRO A 53 0.76 3.61 14.34
C PRO A 53 1.94 3.09 15.17
N THR A 54 2.75 3.97 15.74
CA THR A 54 3.85 3.60 16.66
C THR A 54 3.35 3.17 18.04
N GLY A 55 2.14 3.58 18.42
CA GLY A 55 1.52 3.23 19.70
C GLY A 55 -0.01 3.25 19.64
N ALA A 56 -0.65 2.55 20.58
CA ALA A 56 -2.09 2.60 20.79
C ALA A 56 -2.42 2.31 22.26
N ALA A 57 -3.29 3.12 22.86
CA ALA A 57 -3.79 2.87 24.21
C ALA A 57 -4.88 1.77 24.26
N GLY A 58 -5.55 1.53 23.13
CA GLY A 58 -6.62 0.54 23.00
C GLY A 58 -7.17 0.45 21.58
N ILE A 59 -8.20 -0.37 21.37
CA ILE A 59 -8.83 -0.59 20.06
C ILE A 59 -9.46 0.68 19.45
N ASN A 60 -9.83 1.64 20.29
CA ASN A 60 -10.40 2.93 19.88
C ASN A 60 -9.39 4.08 19.97
N GLY A 61 -8.12 3.77 20.19
CA GLY A 61 -7.08 4.75 20.42
C GLY A 61 -7.05 5.34 21.85
N PRO A 62 -6.38 6.50 22.04
CA PRO A 62 -5.65 7.23 21.01
C PRO A 62 -4.51 6.39 20.40
N TRP A 63 -4.31 6.57 19.10
CA TRP A 63 -3.16 6.04 18.37
C TRP A 63 -2.08 7.11 18.27
N VAL A 64 -0.83 6.69 18.25
CA VAL A 64 0.35 7.56 18.17
C VAL A 64 0.99 7.38 16.79
N ASP A 65 1.36 8.50 16.16
CA ASP A 65 2.02 8.57 14.85
C ASP A 65 1.43 7.60 13.83
N VAL A 66 0.13 7.75 13.53
CA VAL A 66 -0.64 6.82 12.68
C VAL A 66 -0.04 6.60 11.28
N ASP A 67 0.73 7.58 10.81
CA ASP A 67 1.40 7.57 9.51
C ASP A 67 2.90 7.26 9.59
N ALA A 68 3.40 6.79 10.73
CA ALA A 68 4.79 6.34 10.80
C ALA A 68 5.02 5.20 9.79
N ILE A 69 6.19 5.22 9.14
CA ILE A 69 6.55 4.15 8.23
C ILE A 69 6.63 2.81 9.00
N ALA A 70 6.03 1.76 8.43
CA ALA A 70 6.09 0.45 9.04
C ALA A 70 7.54 -0.07 8.94
N PRO A 71 8.17 -0.53 10.03
CA PRO A 71 9.60 -0.88 10.05
C PRO A 71 10.01 -1.97 9.05
N TYR A 72 9.06 -2.82 8.62
CA TYR A 72 9.30 -3.88 7.65
C TYR A 72 9.19 -3.39 6.20
N SER A 73 8.61 -2.22 5.93
CA SER A 73 8.36 -1.77 4.57
C SER A 73 9.70 -1.52 3.87
N ALA A 74 9.93 -2.17 2.74
CA ALA A 74 11.04 -1.74 1.89
C ALA A 74 10.74 -0.34 1.33
N PHE A 75 11.79 0.37 0.94
CA PHE A 75 11.77 1.78 0.62
C PHE A 75 12.73 2.09 -0.53
N GLY A 76 12.55 3.21 -1.22
CA GLY A 76 13.41 3.64 -2.32
C GLY A 76 12.71 4.73 -3.13
N ARG A 77 13.41 5.85 -3.32
CA ARG A 77 12.89 7.04 -4.01
C ARG A 77 12.59 6.74 -5.48
N SER A 78 13.30 5.80 -6.10
CA SER A 78 13.05 5.40 -7.49
C SER A 78 11.85 4.45 -7.63
N ALA A 79 11.42 3.81 -6.54
CA ALA A 79 10.44 2.73 -6.56
C ALA A 79 9.10 3.14 -5.94
N VAL A 80 9.11 3.64 -4.70
CA VAL A 80 7.89 3.94 -3.93
C VAL A 80 7.13 5.09 -4.56
N SER A 81 5.85 4.85 -4.89
CA SER A 81 4.98 5.84 -5.49
C SER A 81 4.18 6.62 -4.44
N VAL A 82 3.61 5.91 -3.47
CA VAL A 82 2.80 6.42 -2.36
C VAL A 82 2.88 5.47 -1.17
N ALA A 83 2.52 5.95 0.01
CA ALA A 83 2.27 5.11 1.18
C ALA A 83 0.77 4.92 1.44
N ALA A 84 0.42 3.84 2.13
CA ALA A 84 -0.92 3.63 2.66
C ALA A 84 -0.89 2.80 3.96
N PRO A 85 -1.98 2.80 4.76
CA PRO A 85 -2.04 2.01 5.99
C PRO A 85 -1.84 0.52 5.73
N GLY A 86 -0.76 -0.04 6.27
CA GLY A 86 -0.43 -1.47 6.23
C GLY A 86 -0.36 -2.13 7.61
N GLY A 87 -0.43 -1.33 8.68
CA GLY A 87 -0.35 -1.78 10.07
C GLY A 87 1.08 -1.99 10.56
N THR A 88 1.25 -2.16 11.86
CA THR A 88 2.53 -2.44 12.51
C THR A 88 2.34 -3.12 13.87
N GLY A 89 3.44 -3.40 14.56
CA GLY A 89 3.45 -4.01 15.89
C GLY A 89 3.00 -5.47 15.90
N ASP A 90 2.69 -5.98 17.08
CA ASP A 90 2.23 -7.34 17.34
C ASP A 90 0.72 -7.43 17.55
N VAL A 91 0.21 -8.66 17.50
CA VAL A 91 -1.17 -8.97 17.87
C VAL A 91 -1.43 -8.50 19.31
N GLY A 92 -2.57 -7.85 19.52
CA GLY A 92 -2.96 -7.31 20.83
C GLY A 92 -2.43 -5.90 21.14
N GLN A 93 -1.55 -5.34 20.30
CA GLN A 93 -1.10 -3.94 20.46
C GLN A 93 -2.01 -2.94 19.75
N PHE A 94 -3.09 -3.38 19.08
CA PHE A 94 -4.06 -2.53 18.36
C PHE A 94 -3.48 -1.64 17.24
N ARG A 95 -2.36 -2.06 16.66
CA ARG A 95 -1.65 -1.35 15.58
C ARG A 95 -1.66 -2.11 14.24
N ARG A 96 -2.23 -3.32 14.23
CA ARG A 96 -2.38 -4.19 13.05
C ARG A 96 -3.71 -3.97 12.34
N MET A 97 -3.76 -4.33 11.06
CA MET A 97 -4.97 -4.30 10.24
C MET A 97 -5.90 -5.44 10.64
N TRP A 98 -7.19 -5.15 10.75
CA TRP A 98 -8.23 -6.14 11.03
C TRP A 98 -8.81 -6.65 9.71
N VAL A 99 -8.84 -7.96 9.54
CA VAL A 99 -9.19 -8.60 8.28
C VAL A 99 -10.19 -9.69 8.55
N LEU A 100 -11.28 -9.71 7.78
CA LEU A 100 -12.30 -10.74 7.91
C LEU A 100 -11.72 -12.10 7.54
N CYS A 101 -11.97 -13.09 8.38
CA CYS A 101 -11.72 -14.47 8.01
C CYS A 101 -12.82 -14.93 7.04
N THR A 102 -12.44 -15.68 6.01
CA THR A 102 -13.41 -16.31 5.13
C THR A 102 -14.19 -17.37 5.89
N THR A 103 -15.41 -17.66 5.45
CA THR A 103 -16.28 -18.68 6.07
C THR A 103 -15.76 -20.11 5.89
N THR A 104 -14.81 -20.31 4.98
CA THR A 104 -14.17 -21.60 4.70
C THR A 104 -12.64 -21.48 4.88
N PRO A 105 -12.15 -21.34 6.12
CA PRO A 105 -10.71 -21.30 6.37
C PRO A 105 -10.10 -22.67 6.07
N THR A 106 -9.06 -22.71 5.24
CA THR A 106 -8.34 -23.95 4.94
C THR A 106 -7.43 -24.32 6.13
N GLN A 107 -7.09 -25.60 6.31
CA GLN A 107 -6.07 -25.99 7.30
C GLN A 107 -4.70 -25.35 7.00
N THR A 108 -4.45 -24.97 5.74
CA THR A 108 -3.26 -24.25 5.28
C THR A 108 -3.34 -22.74 5.48
N THR A 109 -4.44 -22.20 6.01
CA THR A 109 -4.57 -20.76 6.26
C THR A 109 -3.53 -20.32 7.28
N GLY A 110 -2.67 -19.37 6.90
CA GLY A 110 -1.57 -18.90 7.75
C GLY A 110 -2.00 -18.14 8.99
N ALA A 111 -3.23 -17.62 9.03
CA ALA A 111 -3.80 -16.89 10.15
C ALA A 111 -4.40 -17.85 11.20
N PRO A 112 -3.82 -17.97 12.41
CA PRO A 112 -4.33 -18.88 13.44
C PRO A 112 -5.77 -18.55 13.86
N ALA A 113 -6.11 -17.26 13.95
CA ALA A 113 -7.47 -16.79 14.26
C ALA A 113 -8.51 -17.35 13.27
N CYS A 114 -8.22 -17.32 11.97
CA CYS A 114 -9.12 -17.87 10.96
C CYS A 114 -9.23 -19.40 11.06
N ARG A 115 -8.14 -20.12 11.31
CA ARG A 115 -8.19 -21.58 11.54
C ARG A 115 -9.00 -21.94 12.79
N ALA A 116 -8.95 -21.09 13.81
CA ALA A 116 -9.77 -21.20 15.01
C ALA A 116 -11.23 -20.73 14.81
N ARG A 117 -11.66 -20.49 13.57
CA ARG A 117 -13.01 -20.02 13.19
C ARG A 117 -13.40 -18.69 13.86
N GLN A 118 -12.43 -17.84 14.20
CA GLN A 118 -12.72 -16.47 14.61
C GLN A 118 -13.16 -15.65 13.39
N PRO A 119 -14.06 -14.65 13.57
CA PRO A 119 -14.57 -13.85 12.47
C PRO A 119 -13.52 -12.90 11.88
N VAL A 120 -12.49 -12.55 12.65
CA VAL A 120 -11.48 -11.54 12.27
C VAL A 120 -10.10 -12.02 12.67
N ALA A 121 -9.12 -11.73 11.83
CA ALA A 121 -7.69 -11.90 12.09
C ALA A 121 -6.97 -10.54 12.03
N GLN A 122 -5.80 -10.47 12.65
CA GLN A 122 -4.93 -9.30 12.60
C GLN A 122 -3.72 -9.56 11.70
N GLY A 123 -3.47 -8.64 10.76
CA GLY A 123 -2.36 -8.70 9.82
C GLY A 123 -1.57 -7.39 9.76
N ALA A 124 -0.33 -7.49 9.31
CA ALA A 124 0.47 -6.33 8.92
C ALA A 124 1.27 -6.67 7.67
N GLY A 125 1.55 -5.68 6.84
CA GLY A 125 2.31 -5.85 5.61
C GLY A 125 1.96 -4.79 4.57
N THR A 126 2.88 -4.56 3.63
CA THR A 126 2.63 -3.80 2.40
C THR A 126 1.50 -4.40 1.57
N SER A 127 1.26 -5.72 1.70
CA SER A 127 0.09 -6.41 1.16
C SER A 127 -1.25 -5.90 1.69
N PHE A 128 -1.28 -5.23 2.85
CA PHE A 128 -2.48 -4.55 3.36
C PHE A 128 -2.52 -3.07 2.99
N ALA A 129 -1.38 -2.45 2.67
CA ALA A 129 -1.32 -1.08 2.16
C ALA A 129 -1.82 -0.99 0.71
N ALA A 130 -1.32 -1.85 -0.18
CA ALA A 130 -1.68 -1.87 -1.60
C ALA A 130 -3.19 -1.89 -1.90
N PRO A 131 -4.06 -2.70 -1.22
CA PRO A 131 -5.49 -2.68 -1.49
C PRO A 131 -6.17 -1.35 -1.15
N HIS A 132 -5.64 -0.52 -0.25
CA HIS A 132 -6.17 0.83 -0.03
C HIS A 132 -5.95 1.71 -1.27
N VAL A 133 -4.77 1.63 -1.88
CA VAL A 133 -4.46 2.36 -3.12
C VAL A 133 -5.25 1.82 -4.30
N ALA A 134 -5.43 0.50 -4.40
CA ALA A 134 -6.27 -0.10 -5.43
C ALA A 134 -7.75 0.30 -5.27
N GLY A 135 -8.26 0.35 -4.05
CA GLY A 135 -9.60 0.85 -3.74
C GLY A 135 -9.78 2.32 -4.12
N LEU A 136 -8.81 3.17 -3.80
CA LEU A 136 -8.80 4.56 -4.23
C LEU A 136 -8.80 4.67 -5.78
N ALA A 137 -7.97 3.89 -6.46
CA ALA A 137 -7.95 3.86 -7.92
C ALA A 137 -9.32 3.45 -8.49
N ALA A 138 -10.00 2.48 -7.89
CA ALA A 138 -11.34 2.06 -8.30
C ALA A 138 -12.39 3.15 -8.11
N LEU A 139 -12.35 3.89 -6.99
CA LEU A 139 -13.24 5.05 -6.76
C LEU A 139 -13.00 6.15 -7.80
N LEU A 140 -11.74 6.43 -8.11
CA LEU A 140 -11.38 7.39 -9.15
C LEU A 140 -11.81 6.93 -10.54
N VAL A 141 -11.72 5.63 -10.85
CA VAL A 141 -12.25 5.07 -12.10
C VAL A 141 -13.78 5.25 -12.18
N ALA A 142 -14.49 5.06 -11.06
CA ALA A 142 -15.94 5.30 -11.01
C ALA A 142 -16.29 6.78 -11.21
N GLN A 143 -15.45 7.71 -10.72
CA GLN A 143 -15.69 9.15 -10.83
C GLN A 143 -15.21 9.76 -12.17
N LEU A 144 -14.05 9.34 -12.68
CA LEU A 144 -13.34 9.96 -13.81
C LEU A 144 -13.43 9.12 -15.10
N GLY A 145 -13.97 7.91 -15.02
CA GLY A 145 -14.10 6.98 -16.14
C GLY A 145 -13.00 5.92 -16.23
N HIS A 146 -13.30 4.86 -16.98
CA HIS A 146 -12.41 3.73 -17.22
C HIS A 146 -11.38 4.02 -18.33
N GLY A 147 -10.33 3.20 -18.41
CA GLY A 147 -9.42 3.18 -19.56
C GLY A 147 -8.29 4.22 -19.56
N ASN A 148 -8.24 5.11 -18.57
CA ASN A 148 -7.20 6.14 -18.45
C ASN A 148 -6.34 5.99 -17.17
N PRO A 149 -5.50 4.95 -17.07
CA PRO A 149 -4.71 4.69 -15.87
C PRO A 149 -3.69 5.80 -15.58
N ALA A 150 -3.26 6.57 -16.58
CA ALA A 150 -2.39 7.72 -16.41
C ALA A 150 -3.07 8.84 -15.59
N LEU A 151 -4.32 9.17 -15.92
CA LEU A 151 -5.11 10.14 -15.18
C LEU A 151 -5.35 9.69 -13.74
N ILE A 152 -5.72 8.41 -13.55
CA ILE A 152 -5.95 7.83 -12.22
C ILE A 152 -4.68 7.90 -11.37
N ARG A 153 -3.54 7.44 -11.93
CA ARG A 153 -2.23 7.52 -11.25
C ARG A 153 -1.88 8.96 -10.89
N ALA A 154 -2.02 9.90 -11.82
CA ALA A 154 -1.72 11.31 -11.57
C ALA A 154 -2.58 11.88 -10.43
N ARG A 155 -3.89 11.57 -10.41
CA ARG A 155 -4.79 12.05 -9.36
C ARG A 155 -4.43 11.50 -7.99
N ILE A 156 -4.03 10.23 -7.89
CA ILE A 156 -3.55 9.64 -6.63
C ILE A 156 -2.27 10.35 -6.16
N LEU A 157 -1.28 10.52 -7.05
CA LEU A 157 0.00 11.12 -6.70
C LEU A 157 -0.12 12.60 -6.29
N GLN A 158 -0.98 13.36 -6.95
CA GLN A 158 -1.17 14.80 -6.69
C GLN A 158 -2.01 15.08 -5.45
N SER A 159 -2.74 14.09 -4.95
CA SER A 159 -3.61 14.24 -3.78
C SER A 159 -3.06 13.61 -2.51
N ALA A 160 -1.91 12.94 -2.58
CA ALA A 160 -1.27 12.38 -1.40
C ALA A 160 -0.89 13.49 -0.40
N ASP A 161 -0.98 13.16 0.88
CA ASP A 161 -0.48 14.01 1.95
C ASP A 161 1.03 13.81 2.07
N ASP A 162 1.79 14.86 1.77
CA ASP A 162 3.26 14.86 1.85
C ASP A 162 3.71 14.65 3.30
N LEU A 163 4.56 13.65 3.52
CA LEU A 163 5.00 13.19 4.84
C LEU A 163 6.50 12.92 4.79
N GLY A 164 7.18 13.08 5.92
CA GLY A 164 8.64 12.94 5.97
C GLY A 164 9.34 14.15 5.36
N ASP A 165 10.31 13.90 4.49
CA ASP A 165 11.02 14.96 3.79
C ASP A 165 10.14 15.59 2.70
N PRO A 166 10.09 16.93 2.56
CA PRO A 166 9.23 17.57 1.57
C PRO A 166 9.47 17.06 0.14
N GLY A 167 8.38 16.70 -0.54
CA GLY A 167 8.39 16.32 -1.95
C GLY A 167 8.38 14.81 -2.16
N VAL A 168 9.42 14.27 -2.83
CA VAL A 168 9.52 12.82 -3.06
C VAL A 168 10.61 12.25 -2.17
N ASP A 169 10.21 11.38 -1.25
CA ASP A 169 11.12 10.71 -0.34
C ASP A 169 11.11 9.18 -0.54
N PRO A 170 12.12 8.45 -0.04
CA PRO A 170 12.21 7.01 -0.22
C PRO A 170 11.09 6.20 0.46
N TYR A 171 10.51 6.72 1.54
CA TYR A 171 9.58 5.98 2.40
C TYR A 171 8.13 6.20 2.00
N TYR A 172 7.74 7.44 1.72
CA TYR A 172 6.36 7.80 1.39
C TYR A 172 6.13 8.05 -0.09
N GLY A 173 7.18 8.15 -0.91
CA GLY A 173 7.04 8.48 -2.32
C GLY A 173 6.45 9.88 -2.45
N LYS A 174 5.24 10.00 -2.99
CA LYS A 174 4.50 11.29 -3.01
C LYS A 174 3.76 11.62 -1.71
N GLY A 175 3.82 10.74 -0.71
CA GLY A 175 3.08 10.87 0.53
C GLY A 175 2.09 9.72 0.77
N ARG A 176 1.36 9.79 1.87
CA ARG A 176 0.24 8.87 2.14
C ARG A 176 -0.94 9.21 1.25
N ILE A 177 -1.61 8.21 0.66
CA ILE A 177 -2.84 8.46 -0.09
C ILE A 177 -3.89 9.20 0.75
N ASN A 178 -4.62 10.12 0.11
CA ASN A 178 -5.74 10.82 0.71
C ASN A 178 -6.99 10.66 -0.16
N VAL A 179 -7.89 9.77 0.26
CA VAL A 179 -9.10 9.44 -0.50
C VAL A 179 -10.00 10.66 -0.69
N ALA A 180 -10.20 11.45 0.37
CA ALA A 180 -11.08 12.62 0.31
C ALA A 180 -10.53 13.68 -0.65
N ARG A 181 -9.24 14.00 -0.57
CA ARG A 181 -8.58 14.98 -1.46
C ARG A 181 -8.54 14.48 -2.91
N ALA A 182 -8.32 13.18 -3.12
CA ALA A 182 -8.33 12.55 -4.44
C ALA A 182 -9.71 12.61 -5.13
N LEU A 183 -10.79 12.53 -4.34
CA LEU A 183 -12.16 12.64 -4.85
C LEU A 183 -12.65 14.09 -4.92
N GLY A 184 -11.91 15.05 -4.37
CA GLY A 184 -12.27 16.47 -4.33
C GLY A 184 -13.28 16.81 -3.24
N LEU A 185 -13.32 16.01 -2.17
CA LEU A 185 -14.19 16.21 -1.01
C LEU A 185 -13.59 17.21 0.00
N ILE A 186 -12.29 17.44 -0.09
CA ILE A 186 -11.52 18.40 0.72
C ILE A 186 -10.45 19.05 -0.18
N ASN A 187 -9.97 20.22 0.24
CA ASN A 187 -8.91 20.98 -0.42
C ASN A 187 -7.51 20.54 0.05
#